data_AF-A0A9X5UF66-F1
#
_entry.id   AF-A0A9X5UF66-F1
#
_cell.length_a   1.000
_cell.length_b   1.000
_cell.length_c   1.000
_cell.angle_alpha   90.00
_cell.angle_beta   90.00
_cell.angle_gamma   90.00
#
_symmetry.space_group_name_H-M   'P 1'
#
loop_
_entity.id
_entity.type
_entity.pdbx_description
1 polymer ?
#
loop_
_entity_poly.entity_id
_entity_poly.type
_entity_poly.pdbx_seq_one_letter_code
_entity_poly.pdbx_strand_id
1 'polypeptide(L)'
;MTVVWDNLPAHHAALTRTFVEHHADWLDVAWLPAYAPELNPVESLWAYLKTGTLANLAAHGLDHLIHVIRTAIKRLQYRPDLLAGFLTGTGLQLEPPQLVTSRVQRQ
;
A
#
# COMPACT_ATOMS: atom_id res chain seq x y z
N MET A 1 4.47 -12.26 -2.38
CA MET A 1 3.82 -11.05 -1.83
C MET A 1 3.97 -9.96 -2.86
N THR A 2 2.88 -9.30 -3.24
CA THR A 2 2.93 -8.19 -4.21
C THR A 2 2.72 -6.86 -3.48
N VAL A 3 3.59 -5.89 -3.75
CA VAL A 3 3.46 -4.50 -3.30
C VAL A 3 3.01 -3.66 -4.49
N VAL A 4 1.93 -2.90 -4.30
CA VAL A 4 1.47 -1.91 -5.28
C VAL A 4 2.06 -0.56 -4.87
N TRP A 5 2.84 0.08 -5.75
CA TRP A 5 3.56 1.31 -5.43
C TRP A 5 3.34 2.42 -6.47
N ASP A 6 3.28 3.65 -5.98
CA ASP A 6 3.31 4.84 -6.82
C ASP A 6 4.74 5.14 -7.32
N ASN A 7 4.86 6.11 -8.22
CA ASN A 7 6.13 6.50 -8.82
C ASN A 7 6.91 7.56 -8.01
N LEU A 8 6.74 7.62 -6.67
CA LEU A 8 7.55 8.53 -5.86
C LEU A 8 9.05 8.22 -6.07
N PRO A 9 9.93 9.21 -6.33
CA PRO A 9 11.34 8.95 -6.65
C PRO A 9 12.09 8.09 -5.61
N ALA A 10 11.69 8.17 -4.33
CA ALA A 10 12.26 7.35 -3.27
C ALA A 10 12.01 5.84 -3.47
N HIS A 11 10.90 5.45 -4.09
CA HIS A 11 10.61 4.05 -4.41
C HIS A 11 11.51 3.53 -5.54
N HIS A 12 12.04 4.41 -6.39
CA HIS A 12 12.97 4.05 -7.46
C HIS A 12 14.44 4.20 -7.10
N ALA A 13 14.76 4.60 -5.86
CA ALA A 13 16.13 4.75 -5.40
C ALA A 13 16.92 3.44 -5.53
N ALA A 14 18.23 3.53 -5.76
CA ALA A 14 19.09 2.37 -5.98
C ALA A 14 18.97 1.33 -4.86
N LEU A 15 18.98 1.78 -3.59
CA LEU A 15 18.82 0.90 -2.43
C LEU A 15 17.49 0.13 -2.47
N THR A 16 16.39 0.79 -2.84
CA THR A 16 15.07 0.16 -2.95
C THR A 16 15.04 -0.88 -4.07
N ARG A 17 15.59 -0.54 -5.25
CA ARG A 17 15.68 -1.48 -6.38
C ARG A 17 16.51 -2.71 -6.04
N THR A 18 17.70 -2.50 -5.46
CA THR A 18 18.58 -3.57 -5.00
C THR A 18 17.87 -4.46 -3.99
N PHE A 19 17.12 -3.89 -3.04
CA PHE A 19 16.35 -4.68 -2.08
C PHE A 19 15.30 -5.56 -2.76
N VAL A 20 14.53 -5.01 -3.71
CA VAL A 20 13.51 -5.77 -4.45
C VAL A 20 14.15 -6.89 -5.28
N GLU A 21 15.25 -6.61 -5.98
CA GLU A 21 15.98 -7.59 -6.78
C GLU A 21 16.52 -8.75 -5.92
N HIS A 22 17.07 -8.45 -4.74
CA HIS A 22 17.60 -9.48 -3.83
C HIS A 22 16.52 -10.38 -3.21
N HIS A 23 15.26 -9.95 -3.21
CA HIS A 23 14.14 -10.66 -2.58
C HIS A 23 13.07 -11.06 -3.61
N ALA A 24 13.42 -11.12 -4.90
CA ALA A 24 12.51 -11.41 -5.99
C ALA A 24 11.89 -12.82 -5.92
N ASP A 25 12.40 -13.70 -5.05
CA ASP A 25 11.84 -15.02 -4.78
C ASP A 25 10.50 -14.97 -4.01
N TRP A 26 10.24 -13.90 -3.25
CA TRP A 26 8.98 -13.73 -2.52
C TRP A 26 8.35 -12.34 -2.63
N LEU A 27 9.07 -11.33 -3.13
CA LEU A 27 8.59 -9.96 -3.28
C LEU A 27 8.45 -9.57 -4.75
N ASP A 28 7.23 -9.20 -5.13
CA ASP A 28 6.88 -8.65 -6.43
C ASP A 28 6.40 -7.20 -6.27
N VAL A 29 6.70 -6.33 -7.24
CA VAL A 29 6.32 -4.91 -7.20
C VAL A 29 5.55 -4.54 -8.45
N ALA A 30 4.28 -4.18 -8.26
CA ALA A 30 3.40 -3.64 -9.29
C ALA A 30 3.44 -2.10 -9.23
N TRP A 31 4.04 -1.49 -10.24
CA TRP A 31 4.09 -0.02 -10.36
C TRP A 31 2.78 0.52 -10.92
N LEU A 32 2.20 1.50 -10.23
CA LEU A 32 1.08 2.26 -10.77
C LEU A 32 1.54 3.15 -11.93
N PRO A 33 0.65 3.53 -12.87
CA PRO A 33 0.93 4.58 -13.83
C PRO A 33 1.26 5.91 -13.14
N ALA A 34 2.00 6.77 -13.83
CA ALA A 34 2.25 8.12 -13.34
C ALA A 34 0.93 8.89 -13.20
N TYR A 35 0.80 9.67 -12.12
CA TYR A 35 -0.38 10.50 -11.84
C TYR A 35 -1.72 9.73 -11.77
N ALA A 36 -1.72 8.50 -11.30
CA ALA A 36 -2.92 7.68 -11.09
C ALA A 36 -3.27 7.47 -9.60
N PRO A 37 -3.58 8.54 -8.83
CA PRO A 37 -3.91 8.43 -7.40
C PRO A 37 -5.18 7.59 -7.14
N GLU A 38 -6.10 7.55 -8.09
CA GLU A 38 -7.33 6.73 -8.03
C GLU A 38 -7.04 5.22 -7.95
N LEU A 39 -5.86 4.80 -8.41
CA LEU A 39 -5.43 3.40 -8.33
C LEU A 39 -4.68 3.08 -7.02
N ASN A 40 -4.36 4.09 -6.20
CA ASN A 40 -3.64 3.89 -4.95
C ASN A 40 -4.62 3.78 -3.76
N PRO A 41 -4.84 2.58 -3.19
CA PRO A 41 -5.81 2.38 -2.10
C PRO A 41 -5.42 3.13 -0.81
N VAL A 42 -4.14 3.51 -0.66
CA VAL A 42 -3.67 4.32 0.47
C VAL A 42 -4.28 5.72 0.44
N GLU A 43 -4.63 6.27 -0.73
CA GLU A 43 -5.32 7.55 -0.82
C GLU A 43 -6.72 7.49 -0.20
N SER A 44 -7.47 6.41 -0.44
CA SER A 44 -8.78 6.17 0.19
C SER A 44 -8.67 6.03 1.71
N LEU A 45 -7.63 5.33 2.19
CA LEU A 45 -7.32 5.25 3.62
C LEU A 45 -7.06 6.65 4.21
N TRP A 46 -6.25 7.47 3.54
CA TRP A 46 -5.98 8.82 4.01
C TRP A 46 -7.21 9.72 3.98
N ALA A 47 -8.03 9.64 2.94
CA ALA A 47 -9.30 10.37 2.86
C ALA A 47 -10.22 9.99 4.03
N TYR A 48 -10.35 8.70 4.32
CA TYR A 48 -11.13 8.20 5.45
C TYR A 48 -10.62 8.73 6.80
N LEU A 49 -9.31 8.73 7.03
CA LEU A 49 -8.73 9.24 8.28
C LEU A 49 -8.91 10.75 8.41
N LYS A 50 -8.66 11.52 7.34
CA LYS A 50 -8.74 12.99 7.31
C LYS A 50 -10.16 13.51 7.51
N THR A 51 -11.15 12.84 6.93
CA THR A 51 -12.57 13.21 7.03
C THR A 51 -13.25 12.62 8.27
N GLY A 52 -12.67 11.58 8.87
CA GLY A 52 -13.16 10.93 10.08
C GLY A 52 -12.35 11.32 11.33
N THR A 53 -11.42 10.44 11.75
CA THR A 53 -10.72 10.54 13.04
C THR A 53 -9.92 11.83 13.22
N LEU A 54 -9.38 12.38 12.13
CA LEU A 54 -8.58 13.61 12.16
C LEU A 54 -9.40 14.86 11.87
N ALA A 55 -10.70 14.72 11.55
CA ALA A 55 -11.55 15.87 11.30
C ALA A 55 -11.64 16.74 12.56
N ASN A 56 -11.32 18.03 12.42
CA ASN A 56 -11.34 19.01 13.50
C ASN A 56 -10.41 18.69 14.69
N LEU A 57 -9.42 17.80 14.51
CA LEU A 57 -8.44 17.51 15.56
C LEU A 57 -7.51 18.71 15.79
N ALA A 58 -7.67 19.39 16.92
CA ALA A 58 -6.72 20.40 17.39
C ALA A 58 -5.58 19.72 18.17
N ALA A 59 -4.59 19.18 17.45
CA ALA A 59 -3.48 18.46 18.10
C ALA A 59 -2.59 19.41 18.91
N HIS A 60 -2.32 19.08 20.18
CA HIS A 60 -1.41 19.80 21.08
C HIS A 60 0.09 19.67 20.77
N GLY A 61 0.45 19.26 19.54
CA GLY A 61 1.84 19.05 19.12
C GLY A 61 2.02 17.82 18.23
N LEU A 62 3.25 17.64 17.74
CA LEU A 62 3.61 16.56 16.82
C LEU A 62 3.41 15.17 17.44
N ASP A 63 3.83 14.98 18.70
CA ASP A 63 3.71 13.68 19.37
C ASP A 63 2.24 13.26 19.55
N HIS A 64 1.37 14.21 19.89
CA HIS A 64 -0.06 13.95 19.99
C HIS A 64 -0.65 13.59 18.63
N LEU A 65 -0.28 14.31 17.57
CA LEU A 65 -0.73 14.01 16.21
C LEU A 65 -0.28 12.61 15.75
N ILE A 66 1.00 12.26 15.96
CA ILE A 66 1.55 10.94 15.64
C ILE A 66 0.80 9.85 16.42
N HIS A 67 0.54 10.07 17.72
CA HIS A 67 -0.19 9.12 18.54
C HIS A 67 -1.60 8.85 18.00
N VAL A 68 -2.34 9.90 17.64
CA VAL A 68 -3.70 9.77 17.10
C VAL A 68 -3.68 9.04 15.75
N ILE A 69 -2.79 9.43 14.83
CA ILE A 69 -2.66 8.78 13.51
C ILE A 69 -2.32 7.29 13.66
N ARG A 70 -1.31 6.95 14.49
CA ARG A 70 -0.91 5.55 14.72
C ARG A 70 -2.05 4.73 15.31
N THR A 71 -2.79 5.31 16.25
CA THR A 71 -3.95 4.64 16.86
C THR A 71 -5.06 4.41 15.85
N ALA A 72 -5.35 5.39 14.99
CA ALA A 72 -6.36 5.28 13.95
C ALA A 72 -6.01 4.22 12.90
N ILE A 73 -4.76 4.23 12.42
CA ILE A 73 -4.25 3.21 11.49
C ILE A 73 -4.30 1.82 12.15
N LYS A 74 -3.90 1.69 13.42
CA LYS A 74 -3.96 0.41 14.14
C LYS A 74 -5.40 -0.11 14.28
N ARG A 75 -6.39 0.76 14.52
CA ARG A 75 -7.81 0.35 14.53
C ARG A 75 -8.25 -0.15 13.16
N LEU A 76 -7.81 0.51 12.10
CA LEU A 76 -8.13 0.14 10.73
C LEU A 76 -7.55 -1.22 10.32
N GLN A 77 -6.36 -1.59 10.84
CA GLN A 77 -5.77 -2.92 10.62
C GLN A 77 -6.69 -4.07 11.06
N TYR A 78 -7.59 -3.84 12.02
CA TYR A 78 -8.56 -4.84 12.49
C TYR A 78 -9.93 -4.74 11.79
N ARG A 79 -10.03 -4.02 10.66
CA ARG A 79 -11.25 -3.83 9.86
C ARG A 79 -11.03 -4.31 8.42
N PRO A 80 -10.93 -5.64 8.20
CA PRO A 80 -10.64 -6.19 6.88
C PRO A 80 -11.72 -5.86 5.85
N ASP A 81 -12.97 -5.68 6.27
CA ASP A 81 -14.09 -5.21 5.47
C ASP A 81 -13.81 -3.84 4.83
N LEU A 82 -13.33 -2.90 5.64
CA LEU A 82 -13.05 -1.54 5.21
C LEU A 82 -11.79 -1.47 4.33
N LEU A 83 -10.77 -2.25 4.68
CA LEU A 83 -9.55 -2.38 3.86
C LEU A 83 -9.85 -2.97 2.48
N ALA A 84 -10.70 -4.00 2.41
CA ALA A 84 -11.16 -4.57 1.15
C ALA A 84 -12.00 -3.56 0.36
N GLY A 85 -12.80 -2.72 1.03
CA GLY A 85 -13.54 -1.63 0.41
C GLY A 85 -12.63 -0.59 -0.25
N PHE A 86 -11.51 -0.21 0.38
CA PHE A 86 -10.53 0.70 -0.22
C PHE A 86 -9.89 0.14 -1.48
N LEU A 87 -9.57 -1.15 -1.48
CA LEU A 87 -9.07 -1.85 -2.67
C LEU A 87 -10.13 -1.95 -3.76
N THR A 88 -11.37 -2.24 -3.40
CA THR A 88 -12.49 -2.29 -4.36
C THR A 88 -12.71 -0.93 -5.02
N GLY A 89 -12.54 0.16 -4.26
CA GLY A 89 -12.67 1.53 -4.74
C GLY A 89 -11.65 1.94 -5.82
N THR A 90 -10.51 1.24 -5.93
CA THR A 90 -9.53 1.50 -6.99
C THR A 90 -9.86 0.77 -8.30
N GLY A 91 -10.81 -0.15 -8.28
CA GLY A 91 -11.12 -1.04 -9.41
C GLY A 91 -10.04 -2.10 -9.68
N LEU A 92 -8.99 -2.19 -8.86
CA LEU A 92 -7.97 -3.22 -8.98
C LEU A 92 -8.53 -4.58 -8.54
N GLN A 93 -8.34 -5.59 -9.37
CA GLN A 93 -8.72 -6.97 -9.05
C GLN A 93 -7.50 -7.70 -8.50
N LEU A 94 -7.64 -8.28 -7.30
CA LEU A 94 -6.63 -9.16 -6.73
C LEU A 94 -6.80 -10.54 -7.36
N GLU A 95 -6.02 -10.82 -8.40
CA GLU A 95 -5.97 -12.16 -8.97
C GLU A 95 -5.28 -13.13 -7.99
N PRO A 96 -5.76 -14.38 -7.88
CA PRO A 96 -5.06 -15.42 -7.14
C PRO A 96 -3.62 -15.56 -7.66
N PRO A 97 -2.64 -15.90 -6.80
CA PRO A 97 -1.27 -16.14 -7.23
C PRO A 97 -1.26 -17.16 -8.36
N GLN A 98 -0.69 -16.78 -9.51
CA GLN A 98 -0.44 -17.72 -10.59
C GLN A 98 0.54 -18.77 -10.05
N LEU A 99 0.13 -20.02 -9.95
CA LEU A 99 1.03 -21.12 -9.63
C LEU A 99 2.04 -21.21 -10.77
N VAL A 100 3.25 -20.68 -10.55
CA VAL A 100 4.37 -20.90 -11.46
C VAL A 100 4.73 -22.38 -11.35
N THR A 101 4.13 -23.21 -12.20
CA THR A 101 4.64 -24.56 -12.43
C THR A 101 6.02 -24.40 -13.02
N SER A 102 7.03 -24.74 -12.21
CA SER A 102 8.44 -24.70 -12.55
C SER A 102 8.68 -25.25 -13.96
N ARG A 103 9.24 -24.41 -14.82
CA ARG A 103 9.74 -24.82 -16.14
C ARG A 103 10.92 -25.75 -15.91
N VAL A 104 10.67 -27.05 -15.94
CA VAL A 104 11.69 -28.05 -16.29
C VAL A 104 11.97 -27.87 -17.78
N GLN A 105 13.02 -27.12 -18.12
CA GLN A 105 13.75 -27.25 -19.40
C GLN A 105 15.22 -27.01 -19.06
N ARG A 106 16.04 -28.05 -18.89
CA ARG A 106 16.79 -28.71 -19.99
C ARG A 106 17.34 -27.68 -20.99
N GLN A 107 18.59 -27.28 -20.83
CA GLN A 107 19.73 -27.78 -21.61
C GLN A 107 21.04 -27.31 -20.97
#